data_AF-A0A961NVC0-F1
#
_entry.id   AF-A0A961NVC0-F1
#
_cell.length_a   1.000
_cell.length_b   1.000
_cell.length_c   1.000
_cell.angle_alpha   90.00
_cell.angle_beta   90.00
_cell.angle_gamma   90.00
#
_symmetry.space_group_name_H-M   'P 1'
#
loop_
_entity.id
_entity.type
_entity.pdbx_description
1 polymer ?
#
loop_
_entity_poly.entity_id
_entity_poly.type
_entity_poly.pdbx_seq_one_letter_code
_entity_poly.pdbx_strand_id
1 'polypeptide(L)'
;TANRCYALGQAIRRAIDSYPEDLNVHIYGTGGMSHQLQAERAGLINADWDQAFMDKLVNDPEAARKITHLEFLRETGSEGIEMVMWLVMRGALDEKVTEVHRHYHVPASNTAVGHLILENHA
;
A
#
# COMPACT_ATOMS: atom_id res chain seq x y z
N THR A 1 4.69 0.06 12.47
CA THR A 1 4.54 1.44 11.96
C THR A 1 4.78 1.43 10.47
N ALA A 2 4.09 2.31 9.75
CA ALA A 2 4.26 2.53 8.32
C ALA A 2 5.74 2.66 7.91
N ASN A 3 6.51 3.48 8.66
CA ASN A 3 7.95 3.63 8.44
C ASN A 3 8.75 2.32 8.54
N ARG A 4 8.41 1.43 9.47
CA ARG A 4 9.12 0.15 9.61
C ARG A 4 8.79 -0.81 8.46
N CYS A 5 7.56 -0.78 7.97
CA CYS A 5 7.13 -1.53 6.79
C CYS A 5 7.89 -1.07 5.54
N TYR A 6 8.00 0.24 5.33
CA TYR A 6 8.80 0.80 4.23
C TYR A 6 10.28 0.41 4.31
N ALA A 7 10.90 0.54 5.48
CA ALA A 7 12.29 0.14 5.70
C ALA A 7 12.51 -1.38 5.52
N LEU A 8 11.51 -2.20 5.82
CA LEU A 8 11.54 -3.63 5.53
C LEU A 8 11.55 -3.89 4.01
N GLY A 9 10.73 -3.18 3.24
CA GLY A 9 10.76 -3.23 1.77
C GLY A 9 12.16 -2.95 1.21
N GLN A 10 12.83 -1.92 1.74
CA GLN A 10 14.20 -1.58 1.32
C GLN A 10 15.20 -2.69 1.65
N ALA A 11 15.02 -3.39 2.78
CA ALA A 11 15.83 -4.54 3.13
C ALA A 11 15.57 -5.75 2.22
N ILE A 12 14.30 -5.96 1.84
CA ILE A 12 13.91 -6.99 0.87
C ILE A 12 14.55 -6.72 -0.50
N ARG A 13 14.53 -5.48 -0.99
CA ARG A 13 15.20 -5.11 -2.25
C ARG A 13 16.69 -5.44 -2.23
N ARG A 14 17.41 -5.05 -1.18
CA ARG A 14 18.84 -5.39 -1.04
C ARG A 14 19.10 -6.90 -1.01
N ALA A 15 18.18 -7.68 -0.42
CA ALA A 15 18.30 -9.13 -0.42
C ALA A 15 18.10 -9.73 -1.82
N ILE A 16 17.09 -9.22 -2.57
CA ILE A 16 16.84 -9.60 -3.96
C ILE A 16 18.03 -9.25 -4.84
N ASP A 17 18.54 -8.02 -4.77
CA ASP A 17 19.69 -7.56 -5.58
C ASP A 17 20.98 -8.35 -5.26
N SER A 18 21.07 -8.96 -4.08
CA SER A 18 22.22 -9.79 -3.69
C SER A 18 22.12 -11.25 -4.16
N TYR A 19 20.98 -11.65 -4.71
CA TYR A 19 20.77 -13.00 -5.23
C TYR A 19 21.51 -13.16 -6.56
N PRO A 20 22.30 -14.25 -6.77
CA PRO A 20 23.23 -14.34 -7.90
C PRO A 20 22.56 -14.67 -9.24
N GLU A 21 21.29 -15.05 -9.25
CA GLU A 21 20.57 -15.38 -10.48
C GLU A 21 19.78 -14.18 -11.00
N ASP A 22 19.75 -14.03 -12.32
CA ASP A 22 18.96 -13.01 -13.01
C ASP A 22 17.49 -13.47 -13.11
N LEU A 23 16.73 -13.18 -12.05
CA LEU A 23 15.31 -13.52 -11.94
C LEU A 23 14.44 -12.28 -12.07
N ASN A 24 13.31 -12.41 -12.77
CA ASN A 24 12.24 -11.44 -12.69
C ASN A 24 11.46 -11.63 -11.38
N VAL A 25 11.69 -10.76 -10.40
CA VAL A 25 11.09 -10.85 -9.06
C VAL A 25 9.96 -9.83 -8.90
N HIS A 26 8.79 -10.31 -8.49
CA HIS A 26 7.62 -9.49 -8.22
C HIS A 26 7.35 -9.41 -6.70
N ILE A 27 6.88 -8.25 -6.23
CA ILE A 27 6.53 -8.03 -4.81
C ILE A 27 5.08 -7.61 -4.70
N TYR A 28 4.27 -8.37 -3.96
CA TYR A 28 2.85 -8.08 -3.77
C TYR A 28 2.59 -7.60 -2.34
N GLY A 29 2.05 -6.39 -2.21
CA GLY A 29 1.42 -5.90 -0.99
C GLY A 29 -0.07 -6.13 -1.09
N THR A 30 -0.64 -6.97 -0.23
CA THR A 30 -2.06 -7.33 -0.27
C THR A 30 -2.80 -6.86 0.97
N GLY A 31 -4.12 -6.93 0.94
CA GLY A 31 -5.02 -6.27 1.90
C GLY A 31 -5.43 -4.88 1.40
N GLY A 32 -6.47 -4.33 2.00
CA GLY A 32 -6.98 -2.99 1.83
C GLY A 32 -8.31 -2.99 1.08
N MET A 33 -8.89 -1.81 0.86
CA MET A 33 -8.44 -0.49 1.35
C MET A 33 -9.28 -0.05 2.54
N SER A 34 -9.94 1.10 2.50
CA SER A 34 -10.86 1.47 3.58
C SER A 34 -11.95 0.42 3.77
N HIS A 35 -12.06 -0.04 5.01
CA HIS A 35 -13.13 -0.90 5.50
C HIS A 35 -13.12 -1.00 7.03
N GLN A 36 -14.30 -1.27 7.57
CA GLN A 36 -14.47 -1.68 8.95
C GLN A 36 -15.46 -2.85 9.02
N LEU A 37 -15.09 -3.94 9.69
CA LEU A 37 -15.86 -5.18 9.80
C LEU A 37 -16.59 -5.31 11.14
N GLN A 38 -16.27 -4.47 12.11
CA GLN A 38 -16.70 -4.63 13.49
C GLN A 38 -17.50 -3.44 14.04
N ALA A 39 -18.41 -3.77 14.96
CA ALA A 39 -19.17 -2.82 15.79
C ALA A 39 -20.04 -1.84 14.98
N GLU A 40 -20.47 -0.74 15.61
CA GLU A 40 -21.47 0.18 15.08
C GLU A 40 -20.99 0.99 13.85
N ARG A 41 -19.68 1.01 13.58
CA ARG A 41 -19.05 1.68 12.44
C ARG A 41 -18.66 0.71 11.32
N ALA A 42 -19.11 -0.56 11.37
CA ALA A 42 -18.92 -1.50 10.28
C ALA A 42 -19.54 -0.98 8.96
N GLY A 43 -18.88 -1.26 7.84
CA GLY A 43 -19.26 -0.78 6.50
C GLY A 43 -18.70 0.60 6.13
N LEU A 44 -17.82 1.19 6.95
CA LEU A 44 -17.13 2.42 6.60
C LEU A 44 -16.30 2.25 5.32
N ILE A 45 -16.43 3.22 4.42
CA ILE A 45 -15.58 3.41 3.24
C ILE A 45 -15.16 4.88 3.18
N ASN A 46 -13.93 5.15 2.76
CA ASN A 46 -13.39 6.49 2.56
C ASN A 46 -12.59 6.56 1.25
N ALA A 47 -13.30 6.73 0.13
CA ALA A 47 -12.73 6.68 -1.20
C ALA A 47 -11.72 7.80 -1.49
N ASP A 48 -11.95 9.00 -0.96
CA ASP A 48 -11.04 10.13 -1.15
C ASP A 48 -9.70 9.86 -0.47
N TRP A 49 -9.72 9.28 0.74
CA TRP A 49 -8.50 8.90 1.45
C TRP A 49 -7.77 7.75 0.74
N ASP A 50 -8.51 6.73 0.28
CA ASP A 50 -7.94 5.60 -0.45
C ASP A 50 -7.20 6.04 -1.72
N GLN A 51 -7.83 6.91 -2.53
CA GLN A 51 -7.22 7.46 -3.74
C GLN A 51 -5.99 8.30 -3.41
N ALA A 52 -6.07 9.15 -2.38
CA ALA A 52 -4.94 9.94 -1.93
C ALA A 52 -3.78 9.06 -1.41
N PHE A 53 -4.07 7.92 -0.78
CA PHE A 53 -3.05 6.97 -0.36
C PHE A 53 -2.37 6.30 -1.55
N MET A 54 -3.13 5.85 -2.55
CA MET A 54 -2.57 5.34 -3.81
C MET A 54 -1.69 6.38 -4.51
N ASP A 55 -2.12 7.65 -4.55
CA ASP A 55 -1.32 8.74 -5.13
C ASP A 55 -0.01 8.98 -4.38
N LYS A 56 -0.03 8.89 -3.05
CA LYS A 56 1.19 8.97 -2.23
C LYS A 56 2.10 7.77 -2.48
N LEU A 57 1.57 6.55 -2.59
CA LEU A 57 2.41 5.39 -2.89
C LEU A 57 3.16 5.56 -4.21
N VAL A 58 2.51 6.14 -5.23
CA VAL A 58 3.14 6.37 -6.53
C VAL A 58 4.14 7.53 -6.47
N ASN A 59 3.73 8.68 -5.93
CA ASN A 59 4.44 9.95 -6.11
C ASN A 59 5.21 10.44 -4.88
N ASP A 60 4.84 10.02 -3.68
CA ASP A 60 5.41 10.51 -2.41
C ASP A 60 5.38 9.43 -1.31
N PRO A 61 6.16 8.33 -1.48
CA PRO A 61 6.22 7.26 -0.49
C PRO A 61 6.79 7.74 0.87
N GLU A 62 7.52 8.85 0.86
CA GLU A 62 8.05 9.51 2.05
C GLU A 62 6.94 10.13 2.91
N ALA A 63 5.91 10.71 2.30
CA ALA A 63 4.70 11.08 3.03
C ALA A 63 3.90 9.85 3.45
N ALA A 64 3.74 8.86 2.57
CA ALA A 64 2.97 7.65 2.88
C ALA A 64 3.50 6.92 4.12
N ARG A 65 4.82 6.81 4.28
CA ARG A 65 5.45 6.12 5.42
C ARG A 65 5.35 6.87 6.76
N LYS A 66 4.89 8.14 6.74
CA LYS A 66 4.69 8.98 7.94
C LYS A 66 3.26 8.92 8.48
N ILE A 67 2.33 8.30 7.76
CA ILE A 67 0.94 8.10 8.20
C ILE A 67 0.95 7.28 9.49
N THR A 68 0.25 7.79 10.52
CA THR A 68 0.20 7.16 11.83
C THR A 68 -0.84 6.05 11.86
N HIS A 69 -0.68 5.06 12.75
CA HIS A 69 -1.73 4.04 12.94
C HIS A 69 -3.09 4.68 13.31
N LEU A 70 -3.08 5.75 14.09
CA LEU A 70 -4.29 6.46 14.49
C LEU A 70 -5.02 7.08 13.29
N GLU A 71 -4.27 7.62 12.33
CA GLU A 71 -4.83 8.16 11.09
C GLU A 71 -5.44 7.05 10.24
N PHE A 72 -4.76 5.92 10.03
CA PHE A 72 -5.34 4.74 9.36
C PHE A 72 -6.68 4.33 10.02
N LEU A 73 -6.69 4.13 11.33
CA LEU A 73 -7.90 3.70 12.05
C LEU A 73 -9.06 4.71 11.93
N ARG A 74 -8.75 6.02 11.99
CA ARG A 74 -9.76 7.08 11.88
C ARG A 74 -10.33 7.16 10.47
N GLU A 75 -9.45 7.23 9.48
CA GLU A 75 -9.84 7.55 8.11
C GLU A 75 -10.33 6.33 7.34
N THR A 76 -9.80 5.14 7.63
CA THR A 76 -9.97 3.95 6.79
C THR A 76 -10.75 2.82 7.47
N GLY A 77 -11.09 2.98 8.75
CA GLY A 77 -11.71 1.92 9.55
C GLY A 77 -10.68 1.03 10.24
N SER A 78 -11.14 0.15 11.14
CA SER A 78 -10.21 -0.64 11.97
C SER A 78 -9.33 -1.59 11.15
N GLU A 79 -9.87 -2.20 10.10
CA GLU A 79 -9.14 -3.17 9.29
C GLU A 79 -8.36 -2.51 8.14
N GLY A 80 -8.73 -1.29 7.71
CA GLY A 80 -8.00 -0.54 6.67
C GLY A 80 -6.53 -0.25 6.99
N ILE A 81 -6.11 -0.43 8.25
CA ILE A 81 -4.69 -0.40 8.66
C ILE A 81 -3.82 -1.43 7.92
N GLU A 82 -4.42 -2.47 7.34
CA GLU A 82 -3.69 -3.46 6.54
C GLU A 82 -2.95 -2.86 5.34
N MET A 83 -3.33 -1.66 4.89
CA MET A 83 -2.62 -0.88 3.87
C MET A 83 -1.16 -0.56 4.22
N VAL A 84 -0.72 -0.71 5.49
CA VAL A 84 0.73 -0.65 5.81
C VAL A 84 1.55 -1.73 5.09
N MET A 85 0.94 -2.84 4.66
CA MET A 85 1.61 -3.87 3.86
C MET A 85 2.00 -3.37 2.47
N TRP A 86 1.26 -2.40 1.91
CA TRP A 86 1.58 -1.79 0.62
C TRP A 86 2.88 -0.99 0.70
N LEU A 87 3.24 -0.49 1.88
CA LEU A 87 4.53 0.17 2.09
C LEU A 87 5.71 -0.81 2.10
N VAL A 88 5.50 -2.08 2.45
CA VAL A 88 6.54 -3.12 2.29
C VAL A 88 6.82 -3.33 0.81
N MET A 89 5.78 -3.48 0.00
CA MET A 89 5.92 -3.55 -1.46
C MET A 89 6.58 -2.30 -2.01
N ARG A 90 6.05 -1.12 -1.68
CA ARG A 90 6.55 0.14 -2.23
C ARG A 90 8.00 0.43 -1.85
N GLY A 91 8.43 0.03 -0.65
CA GLY A 91 9.82 0.18 -0.21
C GLY A 91 10.79 -0.75 -0.93
N ALA A 92 10.32 -1.79 -1.61
CA ALA A 92 11.16 -2.68 -2.42
C ALA A 92 11.37 -2.17 -3.87
N LEU A 93 10.60 -1.17 -4.29
CA LEU A 93 10.71 -0.54 -5.61
C LEU A 93 11.69 0.64 -5.61
N ASP A 94 12.01 1.14 -6.79
CA ASP A 94 12.85 2.33 -6.97
C ASP A 94 12.19 3.60 -6.43
N GLU A 95 12.97 4.66 -6.23
CA GLU A 95 12.42 5.94 -5.73
C GLU A 95 11.33 6.47 -6.65
N LYS A 96 11.52 6.35 -7.97
CA LYS A 96 10.52 6.68 -8.99
C LYS A 96 10.02 5.40 -9.63
N VAL A 97 8.72 5.33 -9.85
CA VAL A 97 8.03 4.18 -10.45
C VAL A 97 7.05 4.68 -11.51
N THR A 98 6.74 3.82 -12.47
CA THR A 98 5.67 4.07 -13.44
C THR A 98 4.40 3.36 -12.97
N GLU A 99 3.31 4.11 -12.81
CA GLU A 99 1.97 3.53 -12.66
C GLU A 99 1.48 3.04 -14.02
N VAL A 100 1.46 1.73 -14.23
CA VAL A 100 1.00 1.12 -15.48
C VAL A 100 -0.44 0.65 -15.42
N HIS A 101 -0.99 0.51 -14.21
CA HIS A 101 -2.39 0.17 -14.00
C HIS A 101 -2.90 0.71 -12.66
N ARG A 102 -4.15 1.19 -12.68
CA ARG A 102 -4.93 1.52 -11.49
C ARG A 102 -6.38 1.08 -11.66
N HIS A 103 -6.92 0.49 -10.61
CA HIS A 103 -8.33 0.19 -10.47
C HIS A 103 -8.79 0.48 -9.05
N TYR A 104 -9.98 1.09 -8.93
CA TYR A 104 -10.65 1.36 -7.67
C TYR A 104 -12.13 1.02 -7.81
N HIS A 105 -12.67 0.22 -6.90
CA HIS A 105 -14.08 -0.16 -6.92
C HIS A 105 -14.68 -0.27 -5.52
N VAL A 106 -15.90 0.23 -5.39
CA VAL A 106 -16.74 0.10 -4.20
C VAL A 106 -18.16 -0.28 -4.65
N PRO A 107 -18.82 -1.24 -3.97
CA PRO A 107 -18.32 -2.09 -2.89
C PRO A 107 -17.74 -3.42 -3.39
N ALA A 108 -16.80 -4.00 -2.65
CA ALA A 108 -16.59 -5.45 -2.66
C ALA A 108 -16.82 -6.00 -1.25
N SER A 109 -18.00 -6.58 -1.02
CA SER A 109 -18.49 -6.90 0.33
C SER A 109 -18.47 -5.63 1.20
N ASN A 110 -17.66 -5.59 2.26
CA ASN A 110 -17.54 -4.45 3.17
C ASN A 110 -16.30 -3.57 2.89
N THR A 111 -15.60 -3.80 1.77
CA THR A 111 -14.30 -3.21 1.51
C THR A 111 -14.23 -2.48 0.17
N ALA A 112 -13.42 -1.42 0.13
CA ALA A 112 -13.00 -0.79 -1.11
C ALA A 112 -11.87 -1.60 -1.77
N VAL A 113 -12.03 -2.01 -3.03
CA VAL A 113 -10.97 -2.69 -3.77
C VAL A 113 -10.07 -1.66 -4.41
N GLY A 114 -8.78 -1.74 -4.09
CA GLY A 114 -7.70 -1.05 -4.78
C GLY A 114 -6.78 -2.04 -5.47
N HIS A 115 -6.36 -1.72 -6.69
CA HIS A 115 -5.35 -2.50 -7.40
C HIS A 115 -4.44 -1.55 -8.19
N LEU A 116 -3.15 -1.62 -7.90
CA LEU A 116 -2.10 -0.87 -8.58
C LEU A 116 -1.08 -1.85 -9.17
N ILE A 117 -0.58 -1.54 -10.37
CA ILE A 117 0.65 -2.15 -10.90
C ILE A 117 1.66 -1.03 -11.08
N LEU A 118 2.81 -1.19 -10.44
CA LEU A 118 3.92 -0.25 -10.47
C LEU A 118 5.14 -0.96 -11.05
N GLU A 119 5.83 -0.31 -11.98
CA GLU A 119 7.08 -0.79 -12.58
C GLU A 119 8.23 0.12 -12.17
N ASN A 120 9.40 -0.46 -11.88
CA ASN A 120 10.65 0.31 -11.76
C ASN A 120 10.98 0.94 -13.11
N HIS A 121 11.56 2.14 -13.12
CA HIS A 121 12.06 2.71 -14.37
C HIS A 121 13.24 1.89 -14.88
N ALA A 122 13.17 1.49 -16.16
CA ALA A 122 14.29 0.90 -16.87
C ALA A 122 15.43 1.90 -17.08
#